data_AF-A0A2V5L588-F1
#
_entry.id   AF-A0A2V5L588-F1
#
_cell.length_a   1.000
_cell.length_b   1.000
_cell.length_c   1.000
_cell.angle_alpha   90.00
_cell.angle_beta   90.00
_cell.angle_gamma   90.00
#
_symmetry.space_group_name_H-M   'P 1'
#
loop_
_entity.id
_entity.type
_entity.pdbx_description
1 polymer ?
#
loop_
_entity_poly.entity_id
_entity_poly.type
_entity_poly.pdbx_seq_one_letter_code
_entity_poly.pdbx_strand_id
1 'polypeptide(L)'
;MCIAAAYLTKLSNLPLILVAIGVLAWWYLEQARRGKLRSAIPALCALVACAAIPSIAWMLWMKSHFGDFTGAASKARLLGWTAKPFSDWWAHPIFTPSGMWMFLSELIASFWRGEFMWHARTIGFAGMDLFYVLSSVGFVLVAITSLLRKAAKNLSETQRLALWIAAACFVTTALFLAFLSLQFDFGACINPSRERPYFFQGRLMAGAMIPFATLYIYGLNRLLRATPALVLATIVAVTVAITTSEFLANRVAFSSAYNWFHM
;
A
#
# COMPACT_ATOMS: atom_id res chain seq x y z
N MET A 1 -18.48 -0.29 6.99
CA MET A 1 -18.20 -1.74 7.03
C MET A 1 -16.92 -2.14 6.31
N CYS A 2 -16.70 -1.80 5.03
CA CYS A 2 -15.48 -2.20 4.31
C CYS A 2 -14.17 -1.70 4.95
N ILE A 3 -14.17 -0.50 5.54
CA ILE A 3 -13.00 0.08 6.24
C ILE A 3 -12.67 -0.72 7.51
N ALA A 4 -13.67 -1.12 8.29
CA ALA A 4 -13.46 -1.96 9.46
C ALA A 4 -12.99 -3.36 9.07
N ALA A 5 -13.57 -3.95 8.02
CA ALA A 5 -13.10 -5.24 7.50
C ALA A 5 -11.64 -5.15 6.99
N ALA A 6 -11.26 -4.07 6.30
CA ALA A 6 -9.89 -3.84 5.87
C ALA A 6 -8.93 -3.70 7.06
N TYR A 7 -9.34 -2.99 8.12
CA TYR A 7 -8.53 -2.88 9.35
C TYR A 7 -8.34 -4.23 10.06
N LEU A 8 -9.44 -4.95 10.27
CA LEU A 8 -9.45 -6.20 11.03
C LEU A 8 -8.70 -7.33 10.31
N THR A 9 -8.63 -7.28 8.97
CA THR A 9 -7.85 -8.26 8.19
C THR A 9 -6.35 -8.02 8.29
N LYS A 10 -5.88 -6.77 8.23
CA LYS A 10 -4.46 -6.41 8.43
C LYS A 10 -4.30 -5.01 8.98
N LEU A 11 -3.52 -4.88 10.05
CA LEU A 11 -3.11 -3.59 10.63
C LEU A 11 -2.43 -2.67 9.60
N SER A 12 -1.76 -3.23 8.58
CA SER A 12 -1.13 -2.45 7.51
C SER A 12 -2.10 -1.64 6.65
N ASN A 13 -3.42 -1.85 6.80
CA ASN A 13 -4.46 -1.02 6.19
C ASN A 13 -4.84 0.21 7.03
N LEU A 14 -4.26 0.41 8.22
CA LEU A 14 -4.44 1.60 9.06
C LEU A 14 -4.30 2.93 8.28
N PRO A 15 -3.34 3.10 7.35
CA PRO A 15 -3.21 4.34 6.58
C PRO A 15 -4.45 4.67 5.74
N LEU A 16 -5.16 3.66 5.24
CA LEU A 16 -6.39 3.84 4.47
C LEU A 16 -7.53 4.39 5.35
N ILE A 17 -7.57 3.98 6.62
CA ILE A 17 -8.52 4.51 7.61
C ILE A 17 -8.22 5.98 7.88
N LEU A 18 -6.94 6.34 8.05
CA LEU A 18 -6.54 7.73 8.27
C LEU A 18 -6.93 8.61 7.08
N VAL A 19 -6.72 8.13 5.85
CA VAL A 19 -7.19 8.84 4.65
C VAL A 19 -8.72 8.96 4.65
N ALA A 20 -9.46 7.89 4.96
CA ALA A 20 -10.92 7.93 5.02
C ALA A 20 -11.44 8.92 6.08
N ILE A 21 -10.83 8.96 7.26
CA ILE A 21 -11.16 9.93 8.32
C ILE A 21 -10.90 11.36 7.82
N GLY A 22 -9.77 11.61 7.16
CA GLY A 22 -9.45 12.92 6.58
C GLY A 22 -10.47 13.36 5.52
N VAL A 23 -10.88 12.44 4.64
CA VAL A 23 -11.92 12.70 3.64
C VAL A 23 -13.28 13.00 4.28
N LEU A 24 -13.67 12.23 5.31
CA LEU A 24 -14.91 12.47 6.04
C LEU A 24 -14.89 13.81 6.78
N ALA A 25 -13.77 14.17 7.39
CA ALA A 25 -13.59 15.46 8.06
C ALA A 25 -13.70 16.64 7.06
N TRP A 26 -13.04 16.54 5.91
CA TRP A 26 -13.18 17.52 4.83
C TRP A 26 -14.64 17.66 4.40
N TRP A 27 -15.29 16.53 4.11
CA TRP A 27 -16.67 16.51 3.65
C TRP A 27 -17.64 17.11 4.68
N TYR A 28 -17.43 16.80 5.95
CA TYR A 28 -18.19 17.38 7.06
C TYR A 28 -18.07 18.91 7.08
N LEU A 29 -16.85 19.45 6.98
CA LEU A 29 -16.61 20.89 6.94
C LEU A 29 -17.28 21.55 5.72
N GLU A 30 -17.26 20.89 4.57
CA GLU A 30 -17.89 21.39 3.34
C GLU A 30 -19.43 21.42 3.47
N GLN A 31 -20.04 20.40 4.08
CA GLN A 31 -21.49 20.37 4.32
C GLN A 31 -21.93 21.37 5.40
N ALA A 32 -21.09 21.60 6.42
CA ALA A 32 -21.30 22.64 7.41
C ALA A 32 -21.36 24.03 6.75
N ARG A 33 -20.40 24.32 5.86
CA ARG A 33 -20.37 25.57 5.07
C ARG A 33 -21.59 25.73 4.16
N ARG A 34 -22.16 24.64 3.67
CA ARG A 34 -23.36 24.64 2.81
C ARG A 34 -24.68 24.63 3.57
N GLY A 35 -24.66 24.60 4.92
CA GLY A 35 -25.87 24.55 5.75
C GLY A 35 -26.66 23.24 5.67
N LYS A 36 -26.13 22.21 5.00
CA LYS A 36 -26.81 20.91 4.78
C LYS A 36 -26.39 19.83 5.78
N LEU A 37 -25.64 20.21 6.82
CA LEU A 37 -25.07 19.24 7.75
C LEU A 37 -26.14 18.49 8.55
N ARG A 38 -27.21 19.17 8.98
CA ARG A 38 -28.23 18.57 9.88
C ARG A 38 -28.89 17.32 9.30
N SER A 39 -29.13 17.29 7.99
CA SER A 39 -29.71 16.11 7.32
C SER A 39 -28.72 14.96 7.15
N ALA A 40 -27.41 15.24 7.17
CA ALA A 40 -26.36 14.26 7.01
C ALA A 40 -25.90 13.60 8.32
N ILE A 41 -26.18 14.21 9.47
CA ILE A 41 -25.72 13.72 10.79
C ILE A 41 -26.11 12.27 11.05
N PRO A 42 -27.38 11.83 10.85
CA PRO A 42 -27.76 10.47 11.19
C PRO A 42 -26.98 9.42 10.38
N ALA A 43 -26.82 9.66 9.08
CA ALA A 43 -26.06 8.78 8.19
C ALA A 43 -24.57 8.74 8.55
N LEU A 44 -23.99 9.89 8.91
CA LEU A 44 -22.59 9.97 9.32
C LEU A 44 -22.35 9.27 10.66
N CYS A 45 -23.23 9.46 11.64
CA CYS A 45 -23.19 8.75 12.91
C CYS A 45 -23.30 7.24 12.71
N ALA A 46 -24.23 6.77 11.87
CA ALA A 46 -24.37 5.36 11.55
C ALA A 46 -23.10 4.80 10.88
N LEU A 47 -22.53 5.52 9.91
CA LEU A 47 -21.29 5.12 9.23
C LEU A 47 -20.11 4.99 10.22
N VAL A 48 -19.93 6.00 11.07
CA VAL A 48 -18.85 6.03 12.07
C VAL A 48 -19.06 4.92 13.09
N ALA A 49 -20.26 4.74 13.62
CA ALA A 49 -20.59 3.67 14.56
C ALA A 49 -20.28 2.28 13.96
N CYS A 50 -20.73 2.02 12.73
CA CYS A 50 -20.48 0.75 12.03
C CYS A 50 -19.00 0.47 11.74
N ALA A 51 -18.14 1.49 11.72
CA ALA A 51 -16.70 1.31 11.54
C ALA A 51 -15.94 1.24 12.87
N ALA A 52 -16.30 2.11 13.81
CA ALA A 52 -15.61 2.28 15.09
C ALA A 52 -15.91 1.15 16.07
N ILE A 53 -17.19 0.75 16.22
CA ILE A 53 -17.60 -0.29 17.18
C ILE A 53 -16.82 -1.60 17.00
N PRO A 54 -16.78 -2.24 15.81
CA PRO A 54 -16.05 -3.50 15.64
C PRO A 54 -14.53 -3.31 15.80
N SER A 55 -13.98 -2.18 15.36
CA SER A 55 -12.54 -1.91 15.47
C SER A 55 -12.11 -1.71 16.93
N ILE A 56 -12.88 -0.93 17.70
CA ILE A 56 -12.63 -0.67 19.12
C ILE A 56 -12.84 -1.94 19.94
N ALA A 57 -13.93 -2.69 19.71
CA ALA A 57 -14.17 -3.96 20.40
C ALA A 57 -13.00 -4.93 20.20
N TRP A 58 -12.47 -5.02 18.98
CA TRP A 58 -11.29 -5.83 18.68
C TRP A 58 -10.03 -5.32 19.37
N MET A 59 -9.77 -4.01 19.36
CA MET A 59 -8.62 -3.42 20.04
C MET A 59 -8.66 -3.62 21.56
N LEU A 60 -9.84 -3.54 22.17
CA LEU A 60 -10.04 -3.82 23.59
C LEU A 60 -9.82 -5.30 23.91
N TRP A 61 -10.33 -6.20 23.06
CA TRP A 61 -10.06 -7.63 23.20
C TRP A 61 -8.57 -7.95 23.09
N MET A 62 -7.87 -7.33 22.13
CA MET A 62 -6.41 -7.44 21.97
C MET A 62 -5.66 -6.91 23.19
N LYS A 63 -6.05 -5.74 23.72
CA LYS A 63 -5.44 -5.16 24.91
C LYS A 63 -5.61 -6.08 26.14
N SER A 64 -6.77 -6.72 26.27
CA SER A 64 -7.07 -7.65 27.35
C SER A 64 -6.22 -8.94 27.28
N HIS A 65 -6.05 -9.52 26.08
CA HIS A 65 -5.38 -10.82 25.93
C HIS A 65 -3.86 -10.74 25.67
N PHE A 66 -3.40 -9.68 25.00
CA PHE A 66 -2.00 -9.55 24.56
C PHE A 66 -1.27 -8.36 25.20
N GLY A 67 -1.97 -7.52 25.96
CA GLY A 67 -1.39 -6.36 26.66
C GLY A 67 -1.14 -5.14 25.76
N ASP A 68 -1.44 -5.21 24.46
CA ASP A 68 -1.33 -4.10 23.50
C ASP A 68 -2.55 -4.04 22.57
N PHE A 69 -2.84 -2.85 22.01
CA PHE A 69 -4.07 -2.61 21.23
C PHE A 69 -4.08 -3.28 19.83
N THR A 70 -2.96 -3.83 19.39
CA THR A 70 -2.76 -4.32 18.02
C THR A 70 -2.35 -5.79 17.95
N GLY A 71 -1.95 -6.39 19.08
CA GLY A 71 -1.28 -7.69 19.15
C GLY A 71 0.14 -7.71 18.56
N ALA A 72 0.66 -6.56 18.09
CA ALA A 72 1.92 -6.50 17.35
C ALA A 72 3.14 -6.60 18.28
N ALA A 73 3.01 -6.23 19.56
CA ALA A 73 4.15 -6.20 20.48
C ALA A 73 4.69 -7.62 20.77
N SER A 74 3.82 -8.62 20.81
CA SER A 74 4.21 -10.02 20.97
C SER A 74 4.97 -10.53 19.74
N LYS A 75 4.49 -10.20 18.53
CA LYS A 75 5.19 -10.54 17.29
C LYS A 75 6.55 -9.86 17.21
N ALA A 76 6.63 -8.57 17.50
CA ALA A 76 7.88 -7.82 17.49
C ALA A 76 8.91 -8.45 18.46
N ARG A 77 8.49 -8.82 19.68
CA ARG A 77 9.35 -9.52 20.65
C ARG A 77 9.84 -10.88 20.15
N LEU A 78 8.95 -11.70 19.56
CA LEU A 78 9.33 -13.00 19.00
C LEU A 78 10.36 -12.87 17.86
N LEU A 79 10.27 -11.78 17.09
CA LEU A 79 11.22 -11.47 16.01
C LEU A 79 12.50 -10.77 16.49
N GLY A 80 12.62 -10.51 17.80
CA GLY A 80 13.75 -9.79 18.38
C GLY A 80 13.80 -8.30 18.03
N TRP A 81 12.68 -7.71 17.60
CA TRP A 81 12.62 -6.30 17.23
C TRP A 81 12.55 -5.42 18.48
N THR A 82 13.32 -4.33 18.46
CA THR A 82 13.33 -3.33 19.53
C THR A 82 12.97 -1.96 18.98
N ALA A 83 12.30 -1.14 19.80
CA ALA A 83 11.96 0.23 19.40
C ALA A 83 13.23 1.09 19.42
N LYS A 84 13.47 1.83 18.34
CA LYS A 84 14.56 2.81 18.25
C LYS A 84 14.15 4.12 18.92
N PRO A 85 15.05 4.77 19.68
CA PRO A 85 14.80 6.12 20.15
C PRO A 85 14.72 7.09 18.95
N PHE A 86 13.92 8.14 19.09
CA PHE A 86 13.67 9.10 18.01
C PHE A 86 14.93 9.79 17.49
N SER A 87 15.94 9.97 18.36
CA SER A 87 17.26 10.51 17.98
C SER A 87 17.93 9.72 16.86
N ASP A 88 17.73 8.40 16.85
CA ASP A 88 18.45 7.48 15.97
C ASP A 88 17.74 7.31 14.63
N TRP A 89 16.53 7.87 14.48
CA TRP A 89 15.76 7.75 13.25
C TRP A 89 16.48 8.45 12.09
N TRP A 90 17.09 9.61 12.34
CA TRP A 90 17.77 10.39 11.30
C TRP A 90 19.02 9.73 10.73
N ALA A 91 19.63 8.80 11.48
CA ALA A 91 20.75 7.99 10.99
C ALA A 91 20.31 6.88 10.03
N HIS A 92 19.00 6.71 9.81
CA HIS A 92 18.48 5.65 8.97
C HIS A 92 18.84 5.86 7.48
N PRO A 93 19.28 4.81 6.77
CA PRO A 93 19.77 4.95 5.39
C PRO A 93 18.67 5.38 4.41
N ILE A 94 17.38 5.27 4.76
CA ILE A 94 16.27 5.79 3.94
C ILE A 94 16.37 7.29 3.65
N PHE A 95 17.06 8.07 4.48
CA PHE A 95 17.28 9.50 4.25
C PHE A 95 18.38 9.79 3.22
N THR A 96 19.11 8.77 2.75
CA THR A 96 20.05 8.89 1.63
C THR A 96 19.34 8.64 0.30
N PRO A 97 19.75 9.26 -0.82
CA PRO A 97 19.14 9.01 -2.13
C PRO A 97 19.18 7.54 -2.55
N SER A 98 20.32 6.85 -2.31
CA SER A 98 20.49 5.44 -2.61
C SER A 98 19.61 4.55 -1.73
N GLY A 99 19.50 4.86 -0.44
CA GLY A 99 18.66 4.09 0.48
C GLY A 99 17.16 4.32 0.28
N MET A 100 16.75 5.54 -0.08
CA MET A 100 15.38 5.83 -0.50
C MET A 100 15.03 5.08 -1.78
N TRP A 101 15.94 5.11 -2.78
CA TRP A 101 15.74 4.37 -4.01
C TRP A 101 15.64 2.86 -3.76
N MET A 102 16.51 2.30 -2.94
CA MET A 102 16.46 0.88 -2.54
C MET A 102 15.12 0.54 -1.87
N PHE A 103 14.67 1.35 -0.92
CA PHE A 103 13.37 1.15 -0.27
C PHE A 103 12.23 1.17 -1.28
N LEU A 104 12.16 2.20 -2.13
CA LEU A 104 11.09 2.37 -3.09
C LEU A 104 11.10 1.29 -4.18
N SER A 105 12.28 0.93 -4.70
CA SER A 105 12.41 -0.08 -5.75
C SER A 105 11.99 -1.45 -5.25
N GLU A 106 12.47 -1.85 -4.07
CA GLU A 106 12.11 -3.15 -3.46
C GLU A 106 10.64 -3.17 -3.03
N LEU A 107 10.11 -2.05 -2.53
CA LEU A 107 8.70 -1.94 -2.15
C LEU A 107 7.78 -2.08 -3.36
N ILE A 108 8.08 -1.39 -4.46
CA ILE A 108 7.27 -1.47 -5.68
C ILE A 108 7.40 -2.86 -6.31
N ALA A 109 8.61 -3.40 -6.43
CA ALA A 109 8.79 -4.75 -6.98
C ALA A 109 8.00 -5.79 -6.18
N SER A 110 8.17 -5.80 -4.85
CA SER A 110 7.43 -6.73 -3.97
C SER A 110 5.93 -6.47 -3.94
N PHE A 111 5.47 -5.25 -4.19
CA PHE A 111 4.05 -4.94 -4.31
C PHE A 111 3.39 -5.64 -5.50
N TRP A 112 4.12 -5.76 -6.63
CA TRP A 112 3.66 -6.45 -7.82
C TRP A 112 3.78 -7.97 -7.73
N ARG A 113 4.98 -8.49 -7.46
CA ARG A 113 5.23 -9.94 -7.47
C ARG A 113 5.05 -10.63 -6.12
N GLY A 114 4.93 -9.87 -5.04
CA GLY A 114 4.99 -10.40 -3.67
C GLY A 114 6.39 -10.80 -3.22
N GLU A 115 6.49 -11.26 -1.97
CA GLU A 115 7.74 -11.75 -1.38
C GLU A 115 7.77 -13.29 -1.34
N PHE A 116 7.66 -13.95 -2.49
CA PHE A 116 7.82 -15.41 -2.58
C PHE A 116 9.28 -15.78 -2.36
N MET A 117 9.53 -16.68 -1.40
CA MET A 117 10.86 -17.15 -1.06
C MET A 117 10.98 -18.65 -1.35
N TRP A 118 12.10 -19.05 -1.96
CA TRP A 118 12.48 -20.44 -2.15
C TRP A 118 13.94 -20.63 -1.74
N HIS A 119 14.21 -21.57 -0.84
CA HIS A 119 15.52 -21.74 -0.18
C HIS A 119 16.12 -20.43 0.35
N ALA A 120 15.30 -19.64 1.06
CA ALA A 120 15.67 -18.32 1.62
C ALA A 120 16.09 -17.26 0.59
N ARG A 121 15.85 -17.49 -0.71
CA ARG A 121 16.03 -16.50 -1.77
C ARG A 121 14.68 -16.04 -2.30
N THR A 122 14.55 -14.74 -2.49
CA THR A 122 13.38 -14.16 -3.14
C THR A 122 13.36 -14.61 -4.60
N ILE A 123 12.26 -15.25 -5.02
CA ILE A 123 12.06 -15.60 -6.43
C ILE A 123 11.63 -14.32 -7.16
N GLY A 124 12.32 -14.01 -8.25
CA GLY A 124 11.98 -12.88 -9.11
C GLY A 124 12.94 -12.77 -10.29
N PHE A 125 12.53 -12.02 -11.31
CA PHE A 125 13.36 -11.71 -12.47
C PHE A 125 13.72 -10.23 -12.43
N ALA A 126 15.02 -9.91 -12.36
CA ALA A 126 15.48 -8.53 -12.17
C ALA A 126 15.00 -7.56 -13.27
N GLY A 127 14.86 -8.05 -14.52
CA GLY A 127 14.32 -7.24 -15.61
C GLY A 127 12.84 -6.88 -15.43
N MET A 128 12.05 -7.78 -14.83
CA MET A 128 10.63 -7.53 -14.55
C MET A 128 10.47 -6.65 -13.31
N ASP A 129 11.32 -6.81 -12.30
CA ASP A 129 11.37 -5.89 -11.16
C ASP A 129 11.68 -4.46 -11.64
N LEU A 130 12.63 -4.30 -12.55
CA LEU A 130 12.93 -2.99 -13.16
C LEU A 130 11.73 -2.45 -13.95
N PHE A 131 11.05 -3.29 -14.73
CA PHE A 131 9.82 -2.90 -15.42
C PHE A 131 8.74 -2.44 -14.44
N TYR A 132 8.49 -3.17 -13.35
CA TYR A 132 7.53 -2.80 -12.30
C TYR A 132 7.84 -1.45 -11.68
N VAL A 133 9.10 -1.22 -11.31
CA VAL A 133 9.54 0.04 -10.69
C VAL A 133 9.36 1.20 -11.67
N LEU A 134 9.92 1.09 -12.89
CA LEU A 134 9.90 2.19 -13.86
C LEU A 134 8.50 2.52 -14.35
N SER A 135 7.68 1.51 -14.65
CA SER A 135 6.29 1.71 -15.09
C SER A 135 5.44 2.34 -13.98
N SER A 136 5.55 1.85 -12.75
CA SER A 136 4.80 2.37 -11.60
C SER A 136 5.18 3.81 -11.30
N VAL A 137 6.48 4.10 -11.17
CA VAL A 137 6.97 5.46 -10.91
C VAL A 137 6.56 6.38 -12.07
N GLY A 138 6.77 5.96 -13.32
CA GLY A 138 6.43 6.74 -14.50
C GLY A 138 4.95 7.10 -14.57
N PHE A 139 4.05 6.12 -14.49
CA PHE A 139 2.62 6.37 -14.63
C PHE A 139 2.03 7.09 -13.42
N VAL A 140 2.46 6.79 -12.20
CA VAL A 140 2.01 7.52 -11.00
C VAL A 140 2.48 8.98 -11.07
N LEU A 141 3.71 9.26 -11.50
CA LEU A 141 4.19 10.63 -11.70
C LEU A 141 3.39 11.36 -12.78
N VAL A 142 3.10 10.71 -13.91
CA VAL A 142 2.23 11.30 -14.97
C VAL A 142 0.82 11.59 -14.41
N ALA A 143 0.26 10.69 -13.61
CA ALA A 143 -1.03 10.88 -12.97
C ALA A 143 -1.03 12.11 -12.04
N ILE A 144 -0.07 12.18 -11.12
CA ILE A 144 0.04 13.27 -10.13
C ILE A 144 0.31 14.61 -10.83
N THR A 145 1.26 14.66 -11.77
CA THR A 145 1.59 15.90 -12.49
C THR A 145 0.42 16.38 -13.35
N SER A 146 -0.35 15.46 -13.96
CA SER A 146 -1.58 15.79 -14.68
C SER A 146 -2.66 16.39 -13.77
N LEU A 147 -2.78 15.90 -12.52
CA LEU A 147 -3.73 16.43 -11.55
C LEU A 147 -3.31 17.83 -11.07
N LEU A 148 -2.03 18.02 -10.75
CA LEU A 148 -1.47 19.29 -10.30
C LEU A 148 -1.59 20.39 -11.36
N ARG A 149 -1.28 20.08 -12.62
CA ARG A 149 -1.33 21.07 -13.73
C ARG A 149 -2.75 21.42 -14.19
N LYS A 150 -3.79 20.83 -13.57
CA LYS A 150 -5.19 20.89 -14.07
C LYS A 150 -5.31 20.56 -15.56
N ALA A 151 -4.33 19.83 -16.12
CA ALA A 151 -4.26 19.49 -17.54
C ALA A 151 -5.41 18.57 -17.96
N ALA A 152 -6.08 17.97 -16.97
CA ALA A 152 -7.25 17.15 -17.13
C ALA A 152 -8.54 17.97 -17.19
N LYS A 153 -8.72 18.71 -18.29
CA LYS A 153 -9.94 19.51 -18.56
C LYS A 153 -11.24 18.68 -18.62
N ASN A 154 -11.13 17.37 -18.90
CA ASN A 154 -12.28 16.47 -19.10
C ASN A 154 -12.65 15.63 -17.88
N LEU A 155 -11.98 15.80 -16.73
CA LEU A 155 -12.35 15.06 -15.51
C LEU A 155 -13.50 15.76 -14.80
N SER A 156 -14.51 14.99 -14.38
CA SER A 156 -15.47 15.48 -13.41
C SER A 156 -14.78 15.76 -12.06
N GLU A 157 -15.34 16.66 -11.26
CA GLU A 157 -14.81 16.93 -9.91
C GLU A 157 -14.79 15.66 -9.03
N THR A 158 -15.76 14.77 -9.21
CA THR A 158 -15.82 13.47 -8.50
C THR A 158 -14.67 12.55 -8.89
N GLN A 159 -14.32 12.47 -10.18
CA GLN A 159 -13.19 11.66 -10.64
C GLN A 159 -11.86 12.24 -10.17
N ARG A 160 -11.71 13.56 -10.20
CA ARG A 160 -10.52 14.25 -9.69
C ARG A 160 -10.33 13.99 -8.19
N LEU A 161 -11.41 14.07 -7.42
CA LEU A 161 -11.38 13.74 -5.99
C LEU A 161 -11.01 12.28 -5.76
N ALA A 162 -11.59 11.34 -6.51
CA ALA A 162 -11.26 9.93 -6.41
C ALA A 162 -9.77 9.65 -6.70
N LEU A 163 -9.18 10.33 -7.69
CA LEU A 163 -7.76 10.22 -7.99
C LEU A 163 -6.87 10.80 -6.89
N TRP A 164 -7.26 11.92 -6.26
CA TRP A 164 -6.54 12.45 -5.10
C TRP A 164 -6.62 11.53 -3.89
N ILE A 165 -7.79 10.94 -3.62
CA ILE A 165 -7.96 9.94 -2.57
C ILE A 165 -7.10 8.71 -2.88
N ALA A 166 -7.07 8.26 -4.14
CA ALA A 166 -6.24 7.14 -4.55
C ALA A 166 -4.73 7.43 -4.34
N ALA A 167 -4.27 8.62 -4.72
CA ALA A 167 -2.91 9.08 -4.48
C ALA A 167 -2.58 9.12 -2.98
N ALA A 168 -3.49 9.70 -2.18
CA ALA A 168 -3.33 9.76 -0.73
C ALA A 168 -3.23 8.35 -0.13
N CYS A 169 -4.13 7.42 -0.48
CA CYS A 169 -4.10 6.04 -0.01
C CYS A 169 -2.78 5.33 -0.34
N PHE A 170 -2.29 5.44 -1.58
CA PHE A 170 -1.05 4.79 -1.99
C PHE A 170 0.17 5.36 -1.26
N VAL A 171 0.28 6.70 -1.22
CA VAL A 171 1.40 7.40 -0.58
C VAL A 171 1.41 7.18 0.93
N THR A 172 0.27 7.30 1.63
CA THR A 172 0.22 7.11 3.08
C THR A 172 0.55 5.68 3.48
N THR A 173 0.18 4.70 2.67
CA THR A 173 0.52 3.29 2.93
C THR A 173 2.03 3.04 2.74
N ALA A 174 2.65 3.63 1.71
CA ALA A 174 4.10 3.56 1.53
C ALA A 174 4.86 4.28 2.67
N LEU A 175 4.39 5.47 3.08
CA LEU A 175 4.94 6.22 4.20
C LEU A 175 4.81 5.48 5.53
N PHE A 176 3.72 4.72 5.73
CA PHE A 176 3.55 3.91 6.92
C PHE A 176 4.59 2.79 7.00
N LEU A 177 4.90 2.13 5.88
CA LEU A 177 5.97 1.14 5.85
C LEU A 177 7.36 1.77 6.02
N ALA A 178 7.58 2.96 5.46
CA ALA A 178 8.79 3.74 5.73
C ALA A 178 8.90 4.06 7.23
N PHE A 179 7.80 4.48 7.87
CA PHE A 179 7.74 4.74 9.31
C PHE A 179 8.08 3.50 10.14
N LEU A 180 7.55 2.31 9.78
CA LEU A 180 7.91 1.06 10.45
C LEU A 180 9.39 0.71 10.28
N SER A 181 10.00 1.08 9.15
CA SER A 181 11.45 0.94 8.92
C SER A 181 12.27 1.79 9.91
N LEU A 182 11.79 3.00 10.20
CA LEU A 182 12.43 3.92 11.15
C LEU A 182 12.24 3.49 12.61
N GLN A 183 11.05 3.01 12.95
CA GLN A 183 10.64 2.76 14.33
C GLN A 183 11.39 1.60 14.99
N PHE A 184 11.80 0.58 14.22
CA PHE A 184 12.34 -0.66 14.76
C PHE A 184 13.80 -0.89 14.40
N ASP A 185 14.56 -1.44 15.35
CA ASP A 185 15.77 -2.22 15.10
C ASP A 185 15.37 -3.69 14.95
N PHE A 186 15.71 -4.26 13.81
CA PHE A 186 15.29 -5.60 13.42
C PHE A 186 16.16 -6.72 13.98
N GLY A 187 17.21 -6.40 14.74
CA GLY A 187 18.04 -7.41 15.42
C GLY A 187 18.61 -8.46 14.45
N ALA A 188 18.47 -9.74 14.81
CA ALA A 188 18.89 -10.89 14.00
C ALA A 188 17.79 -11.43 13.06
N CYS A 189 16.74 -10.65 12.82
CA CYS A 189 15.66 -11.06 11.92
C CYS A 189 16.17 -11.16 10.46
N ILE A 190 15.68 -12.16 9.72
CA ILE A 190 16.11 -12.45 8.35
C ILE A 190 15.63 -11.36 7.39
N ASN A 191 14.39 -10.92 7.53
CA ASN A 191 13.81 -9.88 6.68
C ASN A 191 12.57 -9.25 7.36
N PRO A 192 12.56 -7.94 7.64
CA PRO A 192 13.69 -6.99 7.58
C PRO A 192 14.84 -7.35 8.53
N SER A 193 16.05 -6.83 8.29
CA SER A 193 17.27 -7.12 9.07
C SER A 193 18.06 -5.84 9.40
N ARG A 194 19.09 -5.92 10.26
CA ARG A 194 19.97 -4.76 10.54
C ARG A 194 20.75 -4.26 9.33
N GLU A 195 21.20 -5.16 8.47
CA GLU A 195 21.96 -4.82 7.26
C GLU A 195 21.05 -4.22 6.17
N ARG A 196 19.77 -4.61 6.16
CA ARG A 196 18.74 -4.08 5.27
C ARG A 196 17.52 -3.67 6.08
N PRO A 197 17.56 -2.50 6.77
CA PRO A 197 16.55 -2.10 7.74
C PRO A 197 15.31 -1.51 7.07
N TYR A 198 14.74 -2.21 6.09
CA TYR A 198 13.67 -1.70 5.26
C TYR A 198 12.45 -2.60 5.32
N PHE A 199 11.32 -2.02 5.72
CA PHE A 199 10.02 -2.66 5.68
C PHE A 199 9.43 -2.58 4.26
N PHE A 200 10.05 -3.25 3.30
CA PHE A 200 9.64 -3.19 1.89
C PHE A 200 8.63 -4.27 1.49
N GLN A 201 7.93 -4.94 2.43
CA GLN A 201 6.98 -6.00 2.09
C GLN A 201 5.69 -5.41 1.48
N GLY A 202 5.68 -5.23 0.17
CA GLY A 202 4.60 -4.63 -0.61
C GLY A 202 3.26 -5.35 -0.48
N ARG A 203 3.23 -6.66 -0.18
CA ARG A 203 1.95 -7.36 0.11
C ARG A 203 1.21 -6.80 1.33
N LEU A 204 1.89 -6.08 2.20
CA LEU A 204 1.25 -5.36 3.31
C LEU A 204 0.43 -4.16 2.83
N MET A 205 0.73 -3.64 1.64
CA MET A 205 -0.02 -2.57 0.99
C MET A 205 -1.19 -3.07 0.13
N ALA A 206 -1.59 -4.35 0.23
CA ALA A 206 -2.64 -4.92 -0.64
C ALA A 206 -3.96 -4.12 -0.64
N GLY A 207 -4.32 -3.47 0.47
CA GLY A 207 -5.49 -2.58 0.52
C GLY A 207 -5.38 -1.35 -0.40
N ALA A 208 -4.16 -0.94 -0.78
CA ALA A 208 -3.89 0.14 -1.72
C ALA A 208 -3.86 -0.33 -3.19
N MET A 209 -4.15 -1.60 -3.50
CA MET A 209 -4.14 -2.13 -4.87
C MET A 209 -5.09 -1.40 -5.82
N ILE A 210 -6.36 -1.22 -5.42
CA ILE A 210 -7.34 -0.49 -6.24
C ILE A 210 -6.94 0.99 -6.42
N PRO A 211 -6.59 1.74 -5.36
CA PRO A 211 -6.00 3.08 -5.49
C PRO A 211 -4.82 3.14 -6.48
N PHE A 212 -3.86 2.23 -6.33
CA PHE A 212 -2.69 2.16 -7.19
C PHE A 212 -3.07 1.89 -8.65
N ALA A 213 -3.89 0.87 -8.92
CA ALA A 213 -4.33 0.52 -10.28
C ALA A 213 -5.06 1.69 -10.95
N THR A 214 -5.86 2.42 -10.18
CA THR A 214 -6.56 3.63 -10.66
C THR A 214 -5.57 4.70 -11.13
N LEU A 215 -4.52 4.98 -10.35
CA LEU A 215 -3.47 5.92 -10.73
C LEU A 215 -2.63 5.41 -11.91
N TYR A 216 -2.29 4.14 -11.90
CA TYR A 216 -1.49 3.49 -12.93
C TYR A 216 -2.18 3.56 -14.29
N ILE A 217 -3.45 3.16 -14.38
CA ILE A 217 -4.24 3.21 -15.61
C ILE A 217 -4.49 4.66 -16.05
N TYR A 218 -4.79 5.56 -15.12
CA TYR A 218 -4.99 6.97 -15.44
C TYR A 218 -3.70 7.60 -16.01
N GLY A 219 -2.56 7.32 -15.39
CA GLY A 219 -1.24 7.76 -15.85
C GLY A 219 -0.89 7.20 -17.24
N LEU A 220 -1.14 5.91 -17.45
CA LEU A 220 -0.97 5.24 -18.75
C LEU A 220 -1.83 5.90 -19.84
N ASN A 221 -3.12 6.10 -19.57
CA ASN A 221 -4.04 6.75 -20.51
C ASN A 221 -3.57 8.17 -20.86
N ARG A 222 -3.06 8.91 -19.87
CA ARG A 222 -2.50 10.26 -20.07
C ARG A 222 -1.22 10.27 -20.88
N LEU A 223 -0.34 9.30 -20.64
CA LEU A 223 0.94 9.20 -21.36
C LEU A 223 0.70 8.84 -22.82
N LEU A 224 -0.12 7.81 -23.07
CA LEU A 224 -0.41 7.35 -24.43
C LEU A 224 -1.27 8.34 -25.20
N ARG A 225 -2.04 9.22 -24.52
CA ARG A 225 -3.06 10.10 -25.13
C ARG A 225 -3.97 9.35 -26.11
N ALA A 226 -4.13 8.05 -25.90
CA ALA A 226 -4.55 7.14 -26.94
C ALA A 226 -6.02 6.76 -26.81
N THR A 227 -6.53 6.16 -27.88
CA THR A 227 -7.87 5.59 -27.88
C THR A 227 -7.99 4.48 -26.84
N PRO A 228 -9.20 4.23 -26.29
CA PRO A 228 -9.43 3.19 -25.29
C PRO A 228 -8.90 1.81 -25.72
N ALA A 229 -8.92 1.51 -27.03
CA ALA A 229 -8.39 0.26 -27.59
C ALA A 229 -6.89 0.08 -27.35
N LEU A 230 -6.08 1.12 -27.51
CA LEU A 230 -4.63 1.03 -27.28
C LEU A 230 -4.32 0.86 -25.79
N VAL A 231 -5.06 1.56 -24.92
CA VAL A 231 -4.93 1.42 -23.46
C VAL A 231 -5.26 -0.01 -23.04
N LEU A 232 -6.36 -0.57 -23.55
CA LEU A 232 -6.76 -1.94 -23.27
C LEU A 232 -5.72 -2.94 -23.79
N ALA A 233 -5.25 -2.79 -25.04
CA ALA A 233 -4.21 -3.65 -25.60
C ALA A 233 -2.92 -3.61 -24.77
N THR A 234 -2.53 -2.42 -24.28
CA THR A 234 -1.37 -2.26 -23.40
C THR A 234 -1.59 -2.96 -22.06
N ILE A 235 -2.76 -2.81 -21.44
CA ILE A 235 -3.11 -3.50 -20.18
C ILE A 235 -3.07 -5.02 -20.36
N VAL A 236 -3.60 -5.52 -21.48
CA VAL A 236 -3.57 -6.96 -21.80
C VAL A 236 -2.13 -7.42 -21.97
N ALA A 237 -1.31 -6.70 -22.73
CA ALA A 237 0.11 -7.04 -22.92
C ALA A 237 0.89 -7.05 -21.60
N VAL A 238 0.69 -6.04 -20.73
CA VAL A 238 1.30 -5.98 -19.39
C VAL A 238 0.84 -7.16 -18.53
N THR A 239 -0.46 -7.46 -18.52
CA THR A 239 -1.02 -8.57 -17.75
C THR A 239 -0.43 -9.90 -18.20
N VAL A 240 -0.38 -10.16 -19.52
CA VAL A 240 0.22 -11.37 -20.09
C VAL A 240 1.69 -11.47 -19.70
N ALA A 241 2.47 -10.40 -19.86
CA ALA A 241 3.89 -10.39 -19.49
C ALA A 241 4.11 -10.70 -18.00
N ILE A 242 3.29 -10.12 -17.11
CA ILE A 242 3.33 -10.38 -15.67
C ILE A 242 3.00 -11.84 -15.39
N THR A 243 1.87 -12.35 -15.90
CA THR A 243 1.44 -13.72 -15.65
C THR A 243 2.46 -14.74 -16.16
N THR A 244 3.01 -14.53 -17.36
CA THR A 244 4.05 -15.40 -17.91
C THR A 244 5.32 -15.34 -17.07
N SER A 245 5.76 -14.14 -16.67
CA SER A 245 6.93 -13.98 -15.78
C SER A 245 6.74 -14.71 -14.46
N GLU A 246 5.61 -14.49 -13.78
CA GLU A 246 5.32 -15.14 -12.50
C GLU A 246 5.22 -16.66 -12.63
N PHE A 247 4.61 -17.17 -13.70
CA PHE A 247 4.55 -18.60 -13.97
C PHE A 247 5.95 -19.21 -14.16
N LEU A 248 6.80 -18.56 -14.95
CA LEU A 248 8.17 -19.03 -15.19
C LEU A 248 9.02 -18.95 -13.92
N ALA A 249 8.90 -17.87 -13.16
CA ALA A 249 9.64 -17.67 -11.92
C ALA A 249 9.28 -18.73 -10.86
N ASN A 250 7.99 -19.06 -10.74
CA ASN A 250 7.50 -20.04 -9.76
C ASN A 250 7.63 -21.51 -10.22
N ARG A 251 8.09 -21.77 -11.45
CA ARG A 251 8.23 -23.13 -12.00
C ARG A 251 9.05 -24.07 -11.10
N VAL A 252 10.05 -23.56 -10.40
CA VAL A 252 10.89 -24.36 -9.47
C VAL A 252 10.07 -24.84 -8.27
N ALA A 253 9.25 -23.96 -7.71
CA ALA A 253 8.33 -24.33 -6.64
C ALA A 253 7.28 -25.33 -7.12
N PHE A 254 6.90 -25.27 -8.41
CA PHE A 254 5.95 -26.17 -9.03
C PHE A 254 6.51 -27.57 -9.32
N SER A 255 7.81 -27.66 -9.57
CA SER A 255 8.49 -28.93 -9.77
C SER A 255 8.78 -29.71 -8.49
N SER A 256 8.54 -29.14 -7.31
CA SER A 256 8.86 -29.78 -6.04
C SER A 256 7.78 -30.80 -5.63
N ALA A 257 8.18 -32.07 -5.48
CA ALA A 257 7.32 -33.16 -5.00
C ALA A 257 6.79 -32.93 -3.56
N TYR A 258 7.38 -32.01 -2.81
CA TYR A 258 6.98 -31.67 -1.44
C TYR A 258 6.09 -30.42 -1.37
N ASN A 259 5.87 -29.74 -2.50
CA ASN A 259 4.99 -28.57 -2.55
C ASN A 259 3.60 -29.01 -3.03
N TRP A 260 2.71 -29.35 -2.09
CA TRP A 260 1.38 -29.89 -2.40
C TRP A 260 0.34 -28.83 -2.77
N PHE A 261 0.70 -27.54 -2.86
CA PHE A 261 -0.15 -26.48 -3.39
C PHE A 261 -0.40 -26.58 -4.92
N HIS A 262 0.00 -27.70 -5.53
CA HIS A 262 -0.24 -28.08 -6.94
C HIS A 262 -1.51 -28.92 -7.15
N MET A 263 -2.30 -29.18 -6.09
CA MET A 263 -3.61 -29.83 -6.19
C MET A 263 -4.74 -28.85 -5.92
#